data_AF-A0A5D4GZY3-F1
#
_entry.id   AF-A0A5D4GZY3-F1
#
_cell.length_a   1.000
_cell.length_b   1.000
_cell.length_c   1.000
_cell.angle_alpha   90.00
_cell.angle_beta   90.00
_cell.angle_gamma   90.00
#
_symmetry.space_group_name_H-M   'P 1'
#
loop_
_entity.id
_entity.type
_entity.pdbx_description
1 polymer ?
#
loop_
_entity_poly.entity_id
_entity_poly.type
_entity_poly.pdbx_seq_one_letter_code
_entity_poly.pdbx_strand_id
1 'polypeptide(L)'
;MTVQQKEMIVQDFEKYMRYTLQHNIPFTLESFAAFAISLVNFYRGSNLISPTERRETALILSRSFNAGIGNRITQEDLDQITDLIISDTTIDYSVLNPIFS
;
A
#
# COMPACT_ATOMS: atom_id res chain seq x y z
N MET A 1 4.89 15.13 -2.89
CA MET A 1 4.90 14.35 -1.65
C MET A 1 6.04 14.78 -0.74
N THR A 2 5.74 15.02 0.55
CA THR A 2 6.71 15.38 1.58
C THR A 2 7.44 14.16 2.12
N VAL A 3 8.54 14.37 2.85
CA VAL A 3 9.27 13.29 3.53
C VAL A 3 8.38 12.63 4.57
N GLN A 4 7.63 13.40 5.36
CA GLN A 4 6.73 12.85 6.39
C GLN A 4 5.65 11.95 5.79
N GLN A 5 5.10 12.30 4.62
CA GLN A 5 4.12 11.45 3.94
C GLN A 5 4.76 10.12 3.50
N LYS A 6 5.99 10.14 2.99
CA LYS A 6 6.71 8.91 2.60
C LYS A 6 6.97 8.00 3.80
N GLU A 7 7.38 8.57 4.92
CA GLU A 7 7.59 7.85 6.18
C GLU A 7 6.28 7.24 6.69
N MET A 8 5.19 8.01 6.70
CA MET A 8 3.86 7.52 7.07
C MET A 8 3.42 6.31 6.23
N ILE A 9 3.56 6.40 4.89
CA ILE A 9 3.20 5.31 3.97
C ILE A 9 3.98 4.03 4.30
N VAL A 10 5.30 4.16 4.51
CA VAL A 10 6.15 3.01 4.83
C VAL A 10 5.81 2.44 6.21
N GLN A 11 5.63 3.28 7.22
CA GLN A 11 5.30 2.83 8.58
C GLN A 11 3.96 2.09 8.64
N ASP A 12 2.94 2.59 7.95
CA ASP A 12 1.63 1.92 7.90
C ASP A 12 1.71 0.58 7.14
N PHE A 13 2.47 0.52 6.04
CA PHE A 13 2.75 -0.75 5.38
C PHE A 13 3.49 -1.74 6.32
N GLU A 14 4.48 -1.30 7.08
CA GLU A 14 5.18 -2.15 8.03
C GLU A 14 4.28 -2.65 9.17
N LYS A 15 3.31 -1.83 9.64
CA LYS A 15 2.31 -2.29 10.61
C LYS A 15 1.45 -3.40 10.01
N TYR A 16 1.01 -3.25 8.77
CA TYR A 16 0.27 -4.28 8.04
C TYR A 16 1.12 -5.56 7.89
N MET A 17 2.40 -5.44 7.55
CA MET A 17 3.33 -6.57 7.50
C MET A 17 3.46 -7.29 8.84
N ARG A 18 3.65 -6.55 9.94
CA ARG A 18 3.73 -7.14 11.28
C ARG A 18 2.44 -7.88 11.63
N TYR A 19 1.29 -7.30 11.32
CA TYR A 19 -0.01 -7.93 11.57
C TYR A 19 -0.16 -9.24 10.81
N THR A 20 0.12 -9.24 9.50
CA THR A 20 0.00 -10.45 8.66
C THR A 20 0.93 -11.56 9.14
N LEU A 21 2.17 -11.23 9.51
CA LEU A 21 3.12 -12.18 10.10
C LEU A 21 2.64 -12.75 11.44
N GLN A 22 2.14 -11.91 12.35
CA GLN A 22 1.65 -12.35 13.67
C GLN A 22 0.44 -13.29 13.58
N HIS A 23 -0.40 -13.11 12.55
CA HIS A 23 -1.62 -13.88 12.36
C HIS A 23 -1.49 -15.02 11.34
N ASN A 24 -0.27 -15.31 10.88
CA ASN A 24 0.02 -16.30 9.83
C ASN A 24 -0.83 -16.11 8.56
N ILE A 25 -1.15 -14.85 8.22
CA ILE A 25 -1.87 -14.51 7.00
C ILE A 25 -0.87 -14.58 5.84
N PRO A 26 -1.17 -15.33 4.76
CA PRO A 26 -0.31 -15.38 3.60
C PRO A 26 -0.04 -14.00 3.00
N PHE A 27 1.23 -13.66 2.85
CA PHE A 27 1.66 -12.43 2.22
C PHE A 27 1.67 -12.60 0.70
N THR A 28 0.53 -12.33 0.08
CA THR A 28 0.29 -12.52 -1.36
C THR A 28 0.13 -11.19 -2.07
N LEU A 29 0.27 -11.19 -3.39
CA LEU A 29 -0.01 -9.99 -4.20
C LEU A 29 -1.47 -9.54 -4.07
N GLU A 30 -2.41 -10.48 -3.97
CA GLU A 30 -3.84 -10.19 -3.82
C GLU A 30 -4.15 -9.47 -2.49
N SER A 31 -3.68 -10.03 -1.36
CA SER A 31 -3.87 -9.40 -0.05
C SER A 31 -3.16 -8.04 0.05
N PHE A 32 -1.98 -7.91 -0.56
CA PHE A 32 -1.30 -6.62 -0.70
C PHE A 32 -2.10 -5.61 -1.53
N ALA A 33 -2.61 -6.00 -2.70
CA ALA A 33 -3.36 -5.11 -3.57
C ALA A 33 -4.61 -4.57 -2.88
N ALA A 34 -5.37 -5.43 -2.20
CA ALA A 34 -6.55 -5.02 -1.43
C ALA A 34 -6.21 -3.99 -0.33
N PHE A 35 -5.11 -4.21 0.40
CA PHE A 35 -4.58 -3.27 1.38
C PHE A 35 -4.17 -1.94 0.72
N ALA A 36 -3.38 -1.99 -0.35
CA ALA A 36 -2.85 -0.80 -1.00
C ALA A 36 -3.96 0.07 -1.64
N ILE A 37 -4.95 -0.55 -2.29
CA ILE A 37 -6.15 0.12 -2.82
C ILE A 37 -6.84 0.88 -1.69
N SER A 38 -7.15 0.18 -0.60
CA SER A 38 -7.85 0.76 0.55
C SER A 38 -7.07 1.90 1.19
N LEU A 39 -5.75 1.74 1.35
CA LEU A 39 -4.89 2.74 1.98
C LEU A 39 -4.77 4.00 1.13
N VAL A 40 -4.52 3.87 -0.18
CA VAL A 40 -4.42 5.01 -1.11
C VAL A 40 -5.72 5.80 -1.14
N ASN A 41 -6.85 5.10 -1.19
CA ASN A 41 -8.17 5.73 -1.23
C ASN A 41 -8.54 6.37 0.12
N PHE A 42 -8.18 5.74 1.23
CA PHE A 42 -8.31 6.33 2.57
C PHE A 42 -7.47 7.60 2.71
N TYR A 43 -6.18 7.57 2.34
CA TYR A 43 -5.32 8.75 2.41
C TYR A 43 -5.85 9.91 1.57
N ARG A 44 -6.36 9.63 0.37
CA ARG A 44 -7.02 10.64 -0.44
C ARG A 44 -8.29 11.15 0.26
N GLY A 45 -9.13 10.26 0.78
CA GLY A 45 -10.40 10.61 1.42
C GLY A 45 -10.22 11.47 2.66
N SER A 46 -9.14 11.24 3.40
CA SER A 46 -8.74 11.97 4.61
C SER A 46 -7.84 13.18 4.33
N ASN A 47 -7.63 13.57 3.06
CA ASN A 47 -6.74 14.66 2.64
C ASN A 47 -5.29 14.53 3.15
N LEU A 48 -4.81 13.31 3.38
CA LEU A 48 -3.43 13.03 3.78
C LEU A 48 -2.47 13.05 2.58
N ILE A 49 -2.99 12.83 1.38
CA ILE A 49 -2.30 12.99 0.10
C ILE A 49 -3.20 13.75 -0.89
N SER A 50 -2.58 14.44 -1.84
CA SER A 50 -3.28 15.10 -2.94
C SER A 50 -3.66 14.14 -4.08
N PRO A 51 -4.57 14.53 -4.99
CA PRO A 51 -4.96 13.67 -6.12
C PRO A 51 -3.79 13.24 -7.02
N THR A 52 -2.80 14.12 -7.22
CA THR A 52 -1.61 13.86 -8.04
C THR A 52 -0.61 12.92 -7.35
N GLU A 53 -0.72 12.74 -6.03
CA GLU A 53 0.17 11.89 -5.23
C GLU A 53 -0.29 10.44 -5.15
N ARG A 54 -1.53 10.11 -5.57
CA ARG A 54 -2.07 8.74 -5.51
C ARG A 54 -1.15 7.71 -6.17
N ARG A 55 -0.64 8.02 -7.36
CA ARG A 55 0.28 7.13 -8.10
C ARG A 55 1.62 6.97 -7.38
N GLU A 56 2.20 8.06 -6.88
CA GLU A 56 3.46 7.99 -6.12
C GLU A 56 3.28 7.16 -4.84
N THR A 57 2.15 7.28 -4.14
CA THR A 57 1.83 6.47 -2.97
C THR A 57 1.74 4.98 -3.31
N ALA A 58 0.99 4.62 -4.34
CA ALA A 58 0.85 3.24 -4.79
C ALA A 58 2.20 2.63 -5.24
N LEU A 59 3.07 3.43 -5.87
CA LEU A 59 4.41 3.00 -6.25
C LEU A 59 5.33 2.75 -5.05
N ILE A 60 5.26 3.60 -4.02
CA ILE A 60 6.00 3.38 -2.76
C ILE A 60 5.58 2.07 -2.13
N LEU A 61 4.27 1.83 -2.00
CA LEU A 61 3.74 0.58 -1.45
C LEU A 61 4.17 -0.63 -2.27
N SER A 62 4.11 -0.55 -3.59
CA SER A 62 4.50 -1.65 -4.50
C SER A 62 5.99 -1.96 -4.39
N ARG A 63 6.84 -0.94 -4.25
CA ARG A 63 8.29 -1.12 -4.00
C ARG A 63 8.56 -1.74 -2.64
N SER A 64 7.86 -1.31 -1.60
CA SER A 64 7.98 -1.89 -0.25
C SER A 64 7.55 -3.36 -0.25
N PHE A 65 6.47 -3.70 -0.95
CA PHE A 65 6.04 -5.08 -1.17
C PHE A 65 7.12 -5.90 -1.88
N ASN A 66 7.65 -5.39 -2.99
CA ASN A 66 8.68 -6.08 -3.76
C ASN A 66 9.94 -6.34 -2.93
N ALA A 67 10.37 -5.34 -2.15
CA ALA A 67 11.49 -5.48 -1.22
C ALA A 67 11.22 -6.61 -0.21
N GLY A 68 10.01 -6.70 0.33
CA GLY A 68 9.59 -7.75 1.26
C GLY A 68 9.62 -9.16 0.67
N ILE A 69 9.46 -9.32 -0.65
CA ILE A 69 9.52 -10.62 -1.34
C ILE A 69 10.85 -10.89 -2.07
N GLY A 70 11.88 -10.07 -1.81
CA GLY A 70 13.23 -10.25 -2.35
C GLY A 70 13.47 -9.63 -3.73
N ASN A 71 12.78 -8.54 -4.06
CA ASN A 71 12.92 -7.77 -5.30
C ASN A 71 12.77 -8.61 -6.58
N ARG A 72 11.72 -9.43 -6.61
CA ARG A 72 11.46 -10.38 -7.73
C ARG A 72 10.61 -9.80 -8.85
N ILE A 73 9.88 -8.71 -8.59
CA ILE A 73 9.00 -8.03 -9.55
C ILE A 73 9.82 -6.97 -10.29
N THR A 74 9.68 -6.93 -11.62
CA THR A 74 10.39 -5.95 -12.45
C THR A 74 9.82 -4.54 -12.26
N GLN A 75 10.56 -3.49 -12.65
CA GLN A 75 10.04 -2.13 -12.58
C GLN A 75 8.82 -1.93 -13.49
N GLU A 76 8.76 -2.59 -14.64
CA GLU A 76 7.60 -2.54 -15.54
C GLU A 76 6.35 -3.15 -14.89
N ASP A 77 6.49 -4.33 -14.28
CA ASP A 77 5.39 -4.97 -13.56
C ASP A 77 4.95 -4.15 -12.33
N LEU A 78 5.90 -3.49 -11.64
CA LEU A 78 5.57 -2.58 -10.54
C LEU A 78 4.75 -1.38 -11.00
N ASP A 79 5.04 -0.82 -12.17
CA ASP A 79 4.25 0.26 -12.75
C ASP A 79 2.84 -0.23 -13.12
N GLN A 80 2.70 -1.44 -13.67
CA GLN A 80 1.39 -2.05 -13.93
C GLN A 80 0.58 -2.29 -12.65
N ILE A 81 1.21 -2.83 -11.61
CA ILE A 81 0.57 -3.03 -10.29
C ILE A 81 0.15 -1.69 -9.69
N THR A 82 0.99 -0.67 -9.81
CA THR A 82 0.70 0.70 -9.35
C THR A 82 -0.54 1.25 -10.05
N ASP A 83 -0.61 1.10 -11.37
CA ASP A 83 -1.73 1.60 -12.18
C ASP A 83 -3.02 0.82 -11.87
N LEU A 84 -2.94 -0.48 -11.61
CA LEU A 84 -4.05 -1.30 -11.12
C LEU A 84 -4.59 -0.77 -9.78
N ILE A 85 -3.70 -0.54 -8.80
CA ILE A 85 -4.08 -0.05 -7.46
C ILE A 85 -4.83 1.28 -7.55
N ILE A 86 -4.37 2.23 -8.36
CA ILE A 86 -5.01 3.55 -8.44
C ILE A 86 -6.30 3.57 -9.28
N SER A 87 -6.49 2.56 -10.14
CA SER A 87 -7.70 2.41 -10.96
C SER A 87 -8.93 2.02 -10.13
N ASP A 88 -8.72 1.35 -9.00
CA ASP A 88 -9.76 0.96 -8.06
C ASP A 88 -9.97 2.07 -6.99
N THR A 89 -11.22 2.43 -6.76
CA THR A 89 -11.63 3.48 -5.79
C THR A 89 -12.30 2.92 -4.53
N THR A 90 -12.30 1.60 -4.34
CA THR A 90 -12.88 0.93 -3.18
C THR A 90 -12.05 1.16 -1.91
N ILE A 91 -12.72 1.10 -0.77
CA ILE A 91 -12.08 1.14 0.55
C ILE A 91 -12.67 -0.01 1.36
N ASP A 92 -11.82 -0.97 1.71
CA ASP A 92 -12.13 -1.99 2.71
C ASP A 92 -11.49 -1.58 4.03
N TYR A 93 -12.30 -1.15 4.99
CA TYR A 93 -11.80 -0.77 6.31
C TYR A 93 -11.30 -1.98 7.13
N SER A 94 -11.75 -3.19 6.82
CA SER A 94 -11.33 -4.39 7.55
C SER A 94 -9.83 -4.66 7.40
N VAL A 95 -9.26 -4.39 6.22
CA VAL A 95 -7.83 -4.54 5.95
C VAL A 95 -6.99 -3.37 6.49
N LEU A 96 -7.63 -2.24 6.83
CA LEU A 96 -6.97 -1.08 7.43
C LEU A 96 -6.98 -1.07 8.96
N ASN A 97 -7.88 -1.81 9.60
CA ASN A 97 -7.94 -1.91 11.06
C ASN A 97 -6.56 -2.15 11.72
N PRO A 98 -5.70 -3.06 11.20
CA PRO A 98 -4.42 -3.36 11.84
C PRO A 98 -3.41 -2.21 11.92
N ILE A 99 -3.57 -1.15 11.12
CA ILE A 99 -2.61 -0.05 11.06
C ILE A 99 -3.03 1.17 11.90
N PHE A 100 -4.30 1.19 12.33
CA PHE A 100 -4.90 2.26 13.15
C PHE A 100 -5.14 1.85 14.61
N SER A 101 -5.02 0.56 14.92
CA SER A 101 -5.13 -0.02 16.27
C SER A 101 -3.84 0.03 17.07
#